data_AF-A0A662I1T7-F1
#
_entry.id   AF-A0A662I1T7-F1
#
_cell.length_a   1.000
_cell.length_b   1.000
_cell.length_c   1.000
_cell.angle_alpha   90.00
_cell.angle_beta   90.00
_cell.angle_gamma   90.00
#
_symmetry.space_group_name_H-M   'P 1'
#
loop_
_entity.id
_entity.type
_entity.pdbx_description
1 polymer ?
#
loop_
_entity_poly.entity_id
_entity_poly.type
_entity_poly.pdbx_seq_one_letter_code
_entity_poly.pdbx_strand_id
1 'polypeptide(L)'
;MPLEELFYKALEAGYRRGWHKLLAKYARAPATGRYQSLLHHSINTALTGWRLAKLLGVEEKYLEPLFVGLFLHDYAKSAKEYQERVTRGWPTPPEKIPRGQLAEDFEKLLDELGLKDWSRGIARRVAYLNEAPSTPFDYAEMLSAGPLPEKLLDVAVLADVLNSIRGYWELGGRVSKILGKYGFRIAYHQVSIIRGVVTQLVHRAVEEAMRDKGYEP
;
A
#
# COMPACT_ATOMS: atom_id res chain seq x y z
N MET A 1 -0.94 16.48 9.72
CA MET A 1 0.35 16.98 9.20
C MET A 1 0.22 17.21 7.69
N PRO A 2 0.96 18.14 7.06
CA PRO A 2 1.05 18.22 5.60
C PRO A 2 1.59 16.91 5.01
N LEU A 3 1.09 16.51 3.82
CA LEU A 3 1.51 15.25 3.17
C LEU A 3 3.03 15.18 2.97
N GLU A 4 3.65 16.28 2.55
CA GLU A 4 5.08 16.34 2.28
C GLU A 4 5.92 16.02 3.53
N GLU A 5 5.56 16.62 4.67
CA GLU A 5 6.23 16.34 5.95
C GLU A 5 6.02 14.88 6.38
N LEU A 6 4.80 14.36 6.23
CA LEU A 6 4.48 12.97 6.57
C LEU A 6 5.25 11.97 5.68
N PHE A 7 5.35 12.28 4.39
CA PHE A 7 6.10 11.51 3.41
C PHE A 7 7.58 11.45 3.78
N TYR A 8 8.22 12.59 4.05
CA TYR A 8 9.64 12.61 4.41
C TYR A 8 9.92 11.90 5.73
N LYS A 9 9.05 12.06 6.73
CA LYS A 9 9.15 11.31 8.01
C LYS A 9 9.06 9.80 7.79
N ALA A 10 8.10 9.33 7.00
CA ALA A 10 7.96 7.92 6.67
C ALA A 10 9.17 7.39 5.88
N LEU A 11 9.63 8.15 4.89
CA LEU A 11 10.79 7.82 4.08
C LEU A 11 12.05 7.67 4.95
N GLU A 12 12.32 8.65 5.81
CA GLU A 12 13.45 8.63 6.74
C GLU A 12 13.35 7.46 7.73
N ALA A 13 12.17 7.25 8.32
CA ALA A 13 11.95 6.16 9.27
C ALA A 13 12.20 4.78 8.66
N GLY A 14 11.71 4.54 7.43
CA GLY A 14 11.96 3.29 6.71
C GLY A 14 13.40 3.16 6.21
N TYR A 15 14.04 4.27 5.82
CA TYR A 15 15.45 4.26 5.41
C TYR A 15 16.39 3.90 6.57
N ARG A 16 16.21 4.52 7.75
CA ARG A 16 16.97 4.22 8.98
C ARG A 16 16.85 2.76 9.40
N ARG A 17 15.68 2.15 9.17
CA ARG A 17 15.39 0.73 9.43
C ARG A 17 15.88 -0.23 8.34
N GLY A 18 16.55 0.29 7.30
CA GLY A 18 17.11 -0.52 6.23
C GLY A 18 16.07 -1.14 5.29
N TRP A 19 14.81 -0.69 5.29
CA TRP A 19 13.74 -1.28 4.47
C TRP A 19 13.99 -1.20 2.96
N HIS A 20 14.88 -0.31 2.53
CA HIS A 20 15.36 -0.25 1.15
C HIS A 20 16.20 -1.47 0.74
N LYS A 21 16.76 -2.20 1.72
CA LYS A 21 17.52 -3.45 1.53
C LYS A 21 16.65 -4.70 1.71
N LEU A 22 15.47 -4.55 2.31
CA LEU A 22 14.54 -5.64 2.59
C LEU A 22 13.60 -5.85 1.42
N LEU A 23 13.17 -7.09 1.20
CA LEU A 23 12.25 -7.45 0.13
C LEU A 23 10.81 -7.40 0.63
N ALA A 24 9.91 -6.72 -0.11
CA ALA A 24 8.47 -6.83 0.10
C ALA A 24 7.86 -7.98 -0.70
N LYS A 25 8.38 -8.22 -1.92
CA LYS A 25 7.90 -9.26 -2.85
C LYS A 25 9.07 -9.84 -3.66
N TYR A 26 9.06 -11.16 -3.82
CA TYR A 26 9.96 -11.88 -4.74
C TYR A 26 9.11 -12.52 -5.84
N ALA A 27 9.36 -12.16 -7.10
CA ALA A 27 8.78 -12.87 -8.21
C ALA A 27 9.43 -14.26 -8.30
N ARG A 28 8.62 -15.32 -8.16
CA ARG A 28 9.00 -16.75 -8.20
C ARG A 28 9.74 -17.23 -9.47
N ALA A 29 10.14 -16.34 -10.37
CA ALA A 29 10.88 -16.69 -11.56
C ALA A 29 12.24 -15.96 -11.55
N PRO A 30 13.36 -16.68 -11.33
CA PRO A 30 14.72 -16.16 -11.52
C PRO A 30 14.93 -15.49 -12.88
N ALA A 31 14.14 -15.86 -13.89
CA ALA A 31 14.21 -15.34 -15.25
C ALA A 31 13.64 -13.92 -15.44
N THR A 32 12.79 -13.41 -14.53
CA THR A 32 12.18 -12.06 -14.69
C THR A 32 12.76 -10.99 -13.76
N GLY A 33 13.54 -11.37 -12.74
CA GLY A 33 14.42 -10.46 -11.98
C GLY A 33 13.75 -9.29 -11.25
N ARG A 34 12.42 -9.24 -11.15
CA ARG A 34 11.71 -8.12 -10.53
C ARG A 34 11.59 -8.32 -9.02
N TYR A 35 12.43 -7.60 -8.28
CA TYR A 35 12.33 -7.43 -6.85
C TYR A 35 11.75 -6.04 -6.53
N GLN A 36 11.00 -5.95 -5.44
CA GLN A 36 10.52 -4.68 -4.90
C GLN A 36 10.99 -4.59 -3.45
N SER A 37 11.66 -3.49 -3.11
CA SER A 37 12.07 -3.25 -1.73
C SER A 37 10.86 -2.94 -0.85
N LEU A 38 10.95 -3.28 0.43
CA LEU A 38 9.90 -3.00 1.41
C LEU A 38 9.61 -1.51 1.48
N LEU A 39 10.66 -0.68 1.51
CA LEU A 39 10.50 0.78 1.54
C LEU A 39 9.73 1.30 0.32
N HIS A 40 10.08 0.84 -0.89
CA HIS A 40 9.44 1.31 -2.12
C HIS A 40 7.96 0.89 -2.17
N HIS A 41 7.66 -0.35 -1.79
CA HIS A 41 6.28 -0.85 -1.71
C HIS A 41 5.46 -0.04 -0.69
N SER A 42 5.95 0.07 0.54
CA SER A 42 5.27 0.80 1.62
C SER A 42 4.97 2.25 1.26
N ILE A 43 5.94 2.97 0.70
CA ILE A 43 5.76 4.38 0.32
C ILE A 43 4.78 4.54 -0.83
N ASN A 44 4.91 3.73 -1.89
CA ASN A 44 4.00 3.84 -3.03
C ASN A 44 2.57 3.49 -2.61
N THR A 45 2.38 2.43 -1.82
CA THR A 45 1.08 2.05 -1.28
C THR A 45 0.47 3.18 -0.44
N ALA A 46 1.25 3.82 0.43
CA ALA A 46 0.77 4.96 1.22
C ALA A 46 0.37 6.17 0.34
N LEU A 47 1.19 6.52 -0.67
CA LEU A 47 0.91 7.64 -1.58
C LEU A 47 -0.29 7.36 -2.49
N THR A 48 -0.38 6.16 -3.06
CA THR A 48 -1.53 5.74 -3.85
C THR A 48 -2.80 5.78 -3.01
N GLY A 49 -2.75 5.26 -1.77
CA GLY A 49 -3.89 5.28 -0.86
C GLY A 49 -4.32 6.70 -0.49
N TRP A 50 -3.39 7.60 -0.19
CA TRP A 50 -3.71 9.01 0.06
C TRP A 50 -4.40 9.66 -1.14
N ARG A 51 -3.87 9.44 -2.35
CA ARG A 51 -4.45 10.01 -3.57
C ARG A 51 -5.85 9.45 -3.84
N LEU A 52 -6.03 8.14 -3.70
CA LEU A 52 -7.34 7.49 -3.82
C LEU A 52 -8.32 8.03 -2.77
N ALA A 53 -7.90 8.20 -1.52
CA ALA A 53 -8.74 8.73 -0.46
C ALA A 53 -9.26 10.14 -0.78
N LYS A 54 -8.40 11.02 -1.31
CA LYS A 54 -8.80 12.35 -1.78
C LYS A 54 -9.80 12.25 -2.93
N LEU A 55 -9.54 11.39 -3.93
CA LEU A 55 -10.44 11.20 -5.08
C LEU A 55 -11.81 10.65 -4.69
N LEU A 56 -11.87 9.72 -3.73
CA LEU A 56 -13.11 9.10 -3.27
C LEU A 56 -13.83 9.92 -2.17
N GLY A 57 -13.32 11.11 -1.83
CA GLY A 57 -13.90 11.98 -0.81
C GLY A 57 -13.92 11.36 0.59
N VAL A 58 -12.82 10.73 1.00
CA VAL A 58 -12.60 10.30 2.39
C VAL A 58 -12.40 11.55 3.26
N GLU A 59 -13.00 11.58 4.46
CA GLU A 59 -12.86 12.72 5.38
C GLU A 59 -11.39 12.99 5.76
N GLU A 60 -11.02 14.27 5.85
CA GLU A 60 -9.63 14.71 6.09
C GLU A 60 -9.00 14.07 7.32
N LYS A 61 -9.79 13.88 8.39
CA LYS A 61 -9.35 13.24 9.64
C LYS A 61 -8.76 11.84 9.43
N TYR A 62 -9.16 11.12 8.39
CA TYR A 62 -8.67 9.77 8.11
C TYR A 62 -7.41 9.72 7.25
N LEU A 63 -7.00 10.81 6.61
CA LEU A 63 -5.93 10.76 5.61
C LEU A 63 -4.55 10.46 6.22
N GLU A 64 -4.21 11.14 7.30
CA GLU A 64 -2.96 10.90 8.04
C GLU A 64 -2.85 9.46 8.58
N PRO A 65 -3.85 8.93 9.34
CA PRO A 65 -3.77 7.56 9.80
C PRO A 65 -3.87 6.52 8.68
N LEU A 66 -4.58 6.81 7.58
CA LEU A 66 -4.58 5.95 6.39
C LEU A 66 -3.19 5.83 5.79
N PHE A 67 -2.50 6.96 5.58
CA PHE A 67 -1.16 6.96 5.01
C PHE A 67 -0.19 6.16 5.87
N VAL A 68 -0.19 6.41 7.19
CA VAL A 68 0.68 5.70 8.11
C VAL A 68 0.33 4.21 8.16
N GLY A 69 -0.96 3.87 8.27
CA GLY A 69 -1.41 2.48 8.28
C GLY A 69 -1.00 1.74 7.00
N LEU A 70 -1.14 2.37 5.84
CA LEU A 70 -0.70 1.82 4.56
C LEU A 70 0.82 1.75 4.42
N PHE A 71 1.57 2.70 4.98
CA PHE A 71 3.01 2.62 5.02
C PHE A 71 3.48 1.40 5.85
N LEU A 72 2.74 1.08 6.91
CA LEU A 72 3.08 0.02 7.86
C LEU A 72 2.36 -1.32 7.63
N HIS A 73 1.48 -1.46 6.62
CA HIS A 73 0.68 -2.68 6.43
C HIS A 73 1.53 -3.95 6.27
N ASP A 74 2.72 -3.81 5.68
CA ASP A 74 3.66 -4.89 5.43
C ASP A 74 4.79 -4.95 6.47
N TYR A 75 4.64 -4.27 7.61
CA TYR A 75 5.71 -4.16 8.64
C TYR A 75 6.22 -5.53 9.10
N ALA A 76 5.33 -6.51 9.24
CA ALA A 76 5.69 -7.87 9.64
C ALA A 76 6.70 -8.54 8.68
N LYS A 77 6.77 -8.10 7.42
CA LYS A 77 7.77 -8.56 6.45
C LYS A 77 9.19 -8.10 6.78
N SER A 78 9.37 -7.14 7.69
CA SER A 78 10.71 -6.75 8.15
C SER A 78 11.36 -7.79 9.08
N ALA A 79 10.59 -8.78 9.56
CA ALA A 79 11.10 -9.86 10.40
C ALA A 79 12.22 -10.66 9.69
N LYS A 80 13.23 -11.06 10.47
CA LYS A 80 14.39 -11.81 9.96
C LYS A 80 13.96 -13.12 9.30
N GLU A 81 13.02 -13.83 9.93
CA GLU A 81 12.48 -15.10 9.46
C GLU A 81 11.80 -14.93 8.09
N TYR A 82 11.06 -13.84 7.89
CA TYR A 82 10.46 -13.54 6.60
C TYR A 82 11.53 -13.30 5.54
N GLN A 83 12.52 -12.45 5.84
CA GLN A 83 13.58 -12.09 4.91
C GLN A 83 14.43 -13.31 4.51
N GLU A 84 14.76 -14.19 5.45
CA GLU A 84 15.48 -15.44 5.15
C GLU A 84 14.69 -16.36 4.21
N ARG A 85 13.38 -16.49 4.42
CA ARG A 85 12.51 -17.35 3.61
C ARG A 85 12.31 -16.78 2.20
N VAL A 86 12.05 -15.48 2.09
CA VAL A 86 11.79 -14.84 0.80
C VAL A 86 13.05 -14.83 -0.07
N THR A 87 14.24 -14.63 0.51
CA THR A 87 15.52 -14.74 -0.21
C THR A 87 15.81 -16.17 -0.69
N ARG A 88 15.33 -17.20 0.02
CA ARG A 88 15.44 -18.61 -0.38
C ARG A 88 14.33 -19.07 -1.35
N GLY A 89 13.41 -18.18 -1.73
CA GLY A 89 12.31 -18.49 -2.64
C GLY A 89 11.22 -19.39 -2.04
N TRP A 90 11.16 -19.52 -0.71
CA TRP A 90 10.22 -20.43 -0.06
C TRP A 90 8.78 -19.89 -0.05
N PRO A 91 7.76 -20.75 -0.26
CA PRO A 91 6.37 -20.40 -0.02
C PRO A 91 6.22 -19.96 1.43
N THR A 92 5.74 -18.76 1.66
CA THR A 92 5.51 -18.27 3.02
C THR A 92 4.26 -17.42 3.03
N PRO A 93 3.20 -17.81 3.77
CA PRO A 93 2.31 -16.81 4.30
C PRO A 93 3.10 -16.09 5.41
N PRO A 94 3.51 -14.82 5.24
CA PRO A 94 3.98 -14.06 6.39
C PRO A 94 2.86 -14.00 7.43
N GLU A 95 3.24 -13.97 8.70
CA GLU A 95 2.40 -13.36 9.72
C GLU A 95 2.09 -11.93 9.23
N LYS A 96 0.82 -11.56 9.18
CA LYS A 96 0.42 -10.23 8.68
C LYS A 96 0.54 -9.19 9.77
N ILE A 97 0.29 -9.62 11.00
CA ILE A 97 0.30 -8.76 12.17
C ILE A 97 1.60 -9.00 12.96
N PRO A 98 2.37 -7.95 13.28
CA PRO A 98 3.63 -8.09 14.01
C PRO A 98 3.39 -8.64 15.42
N ARG A 99 4.37 -9.40 15.96
CA ARG A 99 4.30 -10.04 17.28
C ARG A 99 5.55 -9.81 18.11
N GLY A 100 5.42 -9.97 19.43
CA GLY A 100 6.55 -9.83 20.37
C GLY A 100 7.24 -8.48 20.21
N GLN A 101 8.57 -8.48 20.12
CA GLN A 101 9.36 -7.26 19.92
C GLN A 101 8.94 -6.47 18.68
N LEU A 102 8.53 -7.16 17.60
CA LEU A 102 8.11 -6.51 16.36
C LEU A 102 6.81 -5.72 16.55
N ALA A 103 5.92 -6.17 17.44
CA ALA A 103 4.71 -5.42 17.78
C ALA A 103 5.05 -4.15 18.57
N GLU A 104 5.97 -4.24 19.54
CA GLU A 104 6.43 -3.07 20.28
C GLU A 104 7.11 -2.05 19.37
N ASP A 105 7.92 -2.51 18.42
CA ASP A 105 8.63 -1.63 17.49
C ASP A 105 7.70 -1.02 16.42
N PHE A 106 6.62 -1.72 16.06
CA PHE A 106 5.52 -1.17 15.27
C PHE A 106 4.84 -0.03 16.02
N GLU A 107 4.52 -0.24 17.30
CA GLU A 107 3.89 0.77 18.16
C GLU A 107 4.80 2.01 18.33
N LYS A 108 6.10 1.82 18.61
CA LYS A 108 7.08 2.93 18.66
C LYS A 108 7.16 3.70 17.33
N LEU A 109 7.00 3.02 16.20
CA LEU A 109 7.02 3.68 14.89
C LEU A 109 5.76 4.53 14.66
N LEU A 110 4.59 4.14 15.19
CA LEU A 110 3.42 5.01 15.18
C LEU A 110 3.67 6.30 15.96
N ASP A 111 4.38 6.21 17.09
CA ASP A 111 4.81 7.38 17.88
C ASP A 111 5.81 8.26 17.12
N GLU A 112 6.83 7.66 16.50
CA GLU A 112 7.81 8.39 15.67
C GLU A 112 7.15 9.14 14.49
N LEU A 113 6.08 8.57 13.92
CA LEU A 113 5.32 9.19 12.84
C LEU A 113 4.30 10.22 13.34
N GLY A 114 4.22 10.44 14.66
CA GLY A 114 3.45 11.52 15.28
C GLY A 114 1.96 11.23 15.44
N LEU A 115 1.54 9.97 15.40
CA LEU A 115 0.12 9.63 15.57
C LEU A 115 -0.32 9.65 17.04
N LYS A 116 -1.43 10.35 17.30
CA LYS A 116 -2.13 10.36 18.59
C LYS A 116 -3.15 9.22 18.70
N ASP A 117 -3.65 8.93 19.90
CA ASP A 117 -4.49 7.76 20.24
C ASP A 117 -5.56 7.38 19.20
N TRP A 118 -6.43 8.32 18.80
CA TRP A 118 -7.47 8.02 17.82
C TRP A 118 -6.89 7.66 16.44
N SER A 119 -5.97 8.49 15.93
CA SER A 119 -5.31 8.26 14.63
C SER A 119 -4.49 6.97 14.66
N ARG A 120 -3.81 6.70 15.77
CA ARG A 120 -3.05 5.47 16.03
C ARG A 120 -3.93 4.23 15.87
N GLY A 121 -5.10 4.24 16.53
CA GLY A 121 -6.06 3.14 16.42
C GLY A 121 -6.57 2.92 15.00
N ILE A 122 -6.79 3.99 14.22
CA ILE A 122 -7.16 3.90 12.81
C ILE A 122 -6.00 3.34 11.97
N ALA A 123 -4.78 3.87 12.12
CA ALA A 123 -3.62 3.43 11.37
C ALA A 123 -3.31 1.95 11.59
N ARG A 124 -3.39 1.49 12.84
CA ARG A 124 -3.25 0.06 13.19
C ARG A 124 -4.28 -0.80 12.48
N ARG A 125 -5.56 -0.41 12.55
CA ARG A 125 -6.63 -1.13 11.84
C ARG A 125 -6.40 -1.15 10.32
N VAL A 126 -5.96 -0.04 9.73
CA VAL A 126 -5.65 0.03 8.29
C VAL A 126 -4.53 -0.93 7.93
N ALA A 127 -3.47 -0.98 8.74
CA ALA A 127 -2.34 -1.87 8.54
C ALA A 127 -2.76 -3.36 8.63
N TYR A 128 -3.73 -3.68 9.47
CA TYR A 128 -4.12 -5.08 9.73
C TYR A 128 -5.22 -5.58 8.80
N LEU A 129 -6.21 -4.74 8.47
CA LEU A 129 -7.45 -5.20 7.83
C LEU A 129 -7.42 -5.17 6.30
N ASN A 130 -6.37 -4.61 5.68
CA ASN A 130 -6.32 -4.43 4.23
C ASN A 130 -6.10 -5.74 3.43
N GLU A 131 -5.77 -6.85 4.12
CA GLU A 131 -5.59 -8.16 3.54
C GLU A 131 -6.34 -9.24 4.33
N ALA A 132 -6.53 -10.40 3.70
CA ALA A 132 -7.09 -11.56 4.40
C ALA A 132 -6.08 -12.10 5.43
N PRO A 133 -6.54 -12.59 6.59
CA PRO A 133 -5.69 -13.19 7.60
C PRO A 133 -4.97 -14.41 7.04
N SER A 134 -3.70 -14.57 7.39
CA SER A 134 -2.86 -15.68 6.94
C SER A 134 -2.72 -16.78 8.00
N THR A 135 -3.04 -16.46 9.26
CA THR A 135 -2.97 -17.37 10.40
C THR A 135 -4.19 -17.20 11.32
N PRO A 136 -4.51 -18.19 12.18
CA PRO A 136 -5.55 -18.05 13.20
C PRO A 136 -5.30 -16.86 14.15
N PHE A 137 -4.04 -16.56 14.43
CA PHE A 137 -3.66 -15.38 15.21
C PHE A 137 -4.03 -14.09 14.48
N ASP A 138 -3.69 -13.96 13.20
CA ASP A 138 -4.07 -12.78 12.41
C ASP A 138 -5.59 -12.60 12.42
N TYR A 139 -6.35 -13.69 12.27
CA TYR A 139 -7.81 -13.65 12.33
C TYR A 139 -8.33 -13.11 13.68
N ALA A 140 -7.80 -13.61 14.80
CA ALA A 140 -8.18 -13.15 16.13
C ALA A 140 -7.86 -11.66 16.34
N GLU A 141 -6.65 -11.23 15.99
CA GLU A 141 -6.23 -9.84 16.11
C GLU A 141 -7.05 -8.90 15.21
N MET A 142 -7.35 -9.32 13.97
CA MET A 142 -8.21 -8.56 13.06
C MET A 142 -9.63 -8.39 13.62
N LEU A 143 -10.20 -9.42 14.25
CA LEU A 143 -11.49 -9.32 14.93
C LEU A 143 -11.44 -8.36 16.12
N SER A 144 -10.37 -8.43 16.92
CA SER A 144 -10.17 -7.58 18.10
C SER A 144 -9.86 -6.12 17.76
N ALA A 145 -9.31 -5.82 16.58
CA ALA A 145 -8.97 -4.46 16.16
C ALA A 145 -10.21 -3.54 16.01
N GLY A 146 -11.39 -4.13 15.82
CA GLY A 146 -12.64 -3.43 15.58
C GLY A 146 -12.79 -2.93 14.13
N PRO A 147 -13.96 -2.39 13.78
CA PRO A 147 -14.28 -2.08 12.39
C PRO A 147 -13.56 -0.84 11.86
N LEU A 148 -13.40 -0.77 10.54
CA LEU A 148 -13.10 0.45 9.80
C LEU A 148 -14.29 0.88 8.95
N PRO A 149 -14.44 2.19 8.64
CA PRO A 149 -15.35 2.63 7.60
C PRO A 149 -15.07 1.89 6.29
N GLU A 150 -16.11 1.38 5.63
CA GLU A 150 -15.97 0.56 4.42
C GLU A 150 -15.13 1.27 3.35
N LYS A 151 -15.39 2.56 3.11
CA LYS A 151 -14.63 3.36 2.16
C LYS A 151 -13.14 3.42 2.46
N LEU A 152 -12.76 3.47 3.74
CA LEU A 152 -11.36 3.50 4.15
C LEU A 152 -10.67 2.16 3.88
N LEU A 153 -11.39 1.06 4.16
CA LEU A 153 -10.92 -0.29 3.86
C LEU A 153 -10.78 -0.52 2.35
N ASP A 154 -11.77 -0.10 1.57
CA ASP A 154 -11.76 -0.16 0.11
C ASP A 154 -10.55 0.59 -0.46
N VAL A 155 -10.23 1.79 0.05
CA VAL A 155 -9.02 2.53 -0.34
C VAL A 155 -7.76 1.77 0.03
N ALA A 156 -7.67 1.24 1.26
CA ALA A 156 -6.48 0.55 1.72
C ALA A 156 -6.18 -0.71 0.88
N VAL A 157 -7.23 -1.46 0.57
CA VAL A 157 -7.19 -2.63 -0.32
C VAL A 157 -6.77 -2.24 -1.74
N LEU A 158 -7.40 -1.20 -2.31
CA LEU A 158 -7.08 -0.74 -3.66
C LEU A 158 -5.63 -0.29 -3.77
N ALA A 159 -5.12 0.41 -2.76
CA ALA A 159 -3.77 0.93 -2.75
C ALA A 159 -2.72 -0.18 -2.80
N ASP A 160 -2.86 -1.23 -1.98
CA ASP A 160 -1.93 -2.37 -2.02
C ASP A 160 -2.07 -3.15 -3.33
N VAL A 161 -3.30 -3.44 -3.78
CA VAL A 161 -3.52 -4.19 -5.02
C VAL A 161 -2.91 -3.45 -6.20
N LEU A 162 -3.18 -2.15 -6.39
CA LEU A 162 -2.66 -1.37 -7.51
C LEU A 162 -1.12 -1.34 -7.55
N ASN A 163 -0.47 -1.28 -6.40
CA ASN A 163 1.00 -1.33 -6.30
C ASN A 163 1.59 -2.73 -6.49
N SER A 164 0.72 -3.73 -6.62
CA SER A 164 1.07 -5.14 -6.78
C SER A 164 0.76 -5.68 -8.16
N ILE A 165 0.10 -4.89 -9.01
CA ILE A 165 -0.37 -5.33 -10.32
C ILE A 165 0.80 -5.68 -11.22
N ARG A 166 0.72 -6.86 -11.84
CA ARG A 166 1.72 -7.31 -12.83
C ARG A 166 1.31 -7.02 -14.26
N GLY A 167 0.03 -6.82 -14.51
CA GLY A 167 -0.52 -6.51 -15.83
C GLY A 167 -2.01 -6.19 -15.78
N TYR A 168 -2.52 -5.65 -16.89
CA TYR A 168 -3.89 -5.12 -16.98
C TYR A 168 -4.99 -6.14 -16.69
N TRP A 169 -4.73 -7.43 -16.90
CA TRP A 169 -5.68 -8.50 -16.63
C TRP A 169 -6.04 -8.60 -15.14
N GLU A 170 -5.22 -8.08 -14.22
CA GLU A 170 -5.49 -8.06 -12.78
C GLU A 170 -6.48 -6.95 -12.37
N LEU A 171 -6.79 -6.00 -13.28
CA LEU A 171 -7.70 -4.87 -13.01
C LEU A 171 -9.19 -5.24 -13.08
N GLY A 172 -9.56 -6.24 -13.88
CA GLY A 172 -10.97 -6.59 -14.15
C GLY A 172 -11.72 -7.20 -12.95
N GLY A 173 -10.99 -7.66 -11.92
CA GLY A 173 -11.57 -8.30 -10.74
C GLY A 173 -11.86 -7.33 -9.60
N ARG A 174 -11.14 -7.52 -8.48
CA ARG A 174 -11.35 -6.80 -7.21
C ARG A 174 -11.29 -5.27 -7.38
N VAL A 175 -10.37 -4.77 -8.20
CA VAL A 175 -10.17 -3.32 -8.42
C VAL A 175 -11.40 -2.70 -9.08
N SER A 176 -11.86 -3.25 -10.21
CA SER A 176 -13.05 -2.77 -10.92
C SER A 176 -14.30 -2.84 -10.05
N LYS A 177 -14.46 -3.93 -9.27
CA LYS A 177 -15.61 -4.09 -8.36
C LYS A 177 -15.64 -3.01 -7.28
N ILE A 178 -14.51 -2.70 -6.66
CA ILE A 178 -14.45 -1.68 -5.60
C ILE A 178 -14.66 -0.28 -6.18
N LEU A 179 -13.93 0.09 -7.23
CA LEU A 179 -14.03 1.41 -7.84
C LEU A 179 -15.43 1.67 -8.42
N GLY A 180 -16.07 0.65 -8.97
CA GLY A 180 -17.45 0.72 -9.48
C GLY A 180 -18.48 1.10 -8.42
N LYS A 181 -18.29 0.74 -7.14
CA LYS A 181 -19.17 1.18 -6.03
C LYS A 181 -19.23 2.71 -5.90
N TYR A 182 -18.16 3.39 -6.30
CA TYR A 182 -18.00 4.83 -6.19
C TYR A 182 -18.20 5.55 -7.54
N GLY A 183 -18.68 4.85 -8.56
CA GLY A 183 -18.91 5.41 -9.90
C GLY A 183 -17.65 5.54 -10.76
N PHE A 184 -16.51 5.05 -10.31
CA PHE A 184 -15.26 5.10 -11.08
C PHE A 184 -15.16 3.93 -12.06
N ARG A 185 -14.58 4.19 -13.22
CA ARG A 185 -14.23 3.19 -14.23
C ARG A 185 -12.72 3.16 -14.41
N ILE A 186 -12.17 2.00 -14.74
CA ILE A 186 -10.74 1.83 -14.97
C ILE A 186 -10.49 1.78 -16.47
N ALA A 187 -9.58 2.63 -16.94
CA ALA A 187 -8.93 2.48 -18.22
C ALA A 187 -7.44 2.18 -17.98
N TYR A 188 -6.91 1.18 -18.68
CA TYR A 188 -5.49 0.85 -18.63
C TYR A 188 -4.85 1.16 -19.97
N HIS A 189 -3.73 1.88 -19.92
CA HIS A 189 -2.92 2.19 -21.08
C HIS A 189 -1.51 1.68 -20.84
N GLN A 190 -1.01 0.85 -21.76
CA GLN A 190 0.39 0.45 -21.77
C GLN A 190 1.14 1.34 -22.76
N VAL A 191 2.08 2.13 -22.26
CA VAL A 191 3.04 2.82 -23.11
C VAL A 191 4.28 1.94 -23.22
N SER A 192 4.46 1.31 -24.39
CA SER A 192 5.66 0.52 -24.69
C SER A 192 6.88 1.44 -24.87
N ILE A 193 7.55 1.71 -23.75
CA ILE A 193 8.91 2.24 -23.54
C ILE A 193 9.49 3.11 -24.67
N ILE A 194 9.37 4.43 -24.51
CA ILE A 194 10.49 5.36 -24.78
C ILE A 194 10.72 6.15 -23.49
N ARG A 195 11.68 5.72 -22.65
CA ARG A 195 11.98 6.35 -21.36
C ARG A 195 12.28 7.84 -21.53
N GLY A 196 11.86 8.66 -20.57
CA GLY A 196 12.15 10.10 -20.54
C GLY A 196 10.95 10.96 -20.94
N VAL A 197 11.22 12.15 -21.47
CA VAL A 197 10.20 13.18 -21.80
C VAL A 197 9.10 12.63 -22.71
N VAL A 198 9.43 11.73 -23.64
CA VAL A 198 8.47 11.13 -24.56
C VAL A 198 7.39 10.32 -23.83
N THR A 199 7.74 9.57 -22.77
CA THR A 199 6.75 8.87 -21.95
C THR A 199 5.77 9.85 -21.30
N GLN A 200 6.26 10.97 -20.77
CA GLN A 200 5.42 11.99 -20.14
C GLN A 200 4.51 12.69 -21.14
N LEU A 201 5.01 12.99 -22.35
CA LEU A 201 4.21 13.56 -23.43
C LEU A 201 3.11 12.61 -23.89
N VAL A 202 3.43 11.31 -24.04
CA VAL A 202 2.42 10.30 -24.41
C VAL A 202 1.37 10.15 -23.31
N HIS A 203 1.75 10.13 -22.03
CA HIS A 203 0.78 10.13 -20.94
C HIS A 203 -0.14 11.34 -20.97
N ARG A 204 0.42 12.55 -21.13
CA ARG A 204 -0.38 13.77 -21.27
C ARG A 204 -1.33 13.73 -22.46
N ALA A 205 -0.88 13.29 -23.62
CA ALA A 205 -1.72 13.17 -24.80
C ALA A 205 -2.90 12.18 -24.59
N VAL A 206 -2.66 11.08 -23.87
CA VAL A 206 -3.73 10.14 -23.51
C VAL A 206 -4.70 10.77 -22.50
N GLU A 207 -4.21 11.50 -21.49
CA GLU A 207 -5.06 12.23 -20.55
C GLU A 207 -5.93 13.29 -21.25
N GLU A 208 -5.34 14.07 -22.16
CA GLU A 208 -6.07 15.06 -22.96
C GLU A 208 -7.14 14.39 -23.83
N ALA A 209 -6.80 13.32 -24.55
CA ALA A 209 -7.77 12.59 -25.37
C ALA A 209 -8.91 11.95 -24.54
N MET A 210 -8.66 11.60 -23.29
CA MET A 210 -9.69 11.13 -22.36
C MET A 210 -10.60 12.27 -21.89
N ARG A 211 -10.02 13.44 -21.56
CA ARG A 211 -10.79 14.64 -21.21
C ARG A 211 -11.69 15.09 -22.36
N ASP A 212 -11.20 15.05 -23.59
CA ASP A 212 -11.99 15.36 -24.80
C ASP A 212 -13.21 14.43 -24.96
N LYS A 213 -13.12 13.21 -24.42
CA LYS A 213 -14.23 12.25 -24.39
C LYS A 213 -15.12 12.36 -23.15
N GLY A 214 -14.92 13.39 -22.32
CA GLY A 214 -15.70 13.65 -21.10
C GLY A 214 -15.27 12.83 -19.89
N TYR A 215 -14.09 12.21 -19.91
CA TYR A 215 -13.55 11.53 -18.74
C TYR A 215 -12.72 12.51 -17.87
N GLU A 216 -12.66 12.24 -16.57
CA GLU A 216 -11.74 12.90 -15.65
C GLU A 216 -10.62 11.92 -15.27
N PRO A 217 -9.53 11.85 -16.07
CA PRO A 217 -8.39 10.95 -15.82
C PRO A 217 -7.57 11.34 -14.58
#